data_AF-A0A1G7EHC5-F1
#
_entry.id   AF-A0A1G7EHC5-F1
#
_cell.length_a   1.000
_cell.length_b   1.000
_cell.length_c   1.000
_cell.angle_alpha   90.00
_cell.angle_beta   90.00
_cell.angle_gamma   90.00
#
_symmetry.space_group_name_H-M   'P 1'
#
loop_
_entity.id
_entity.type
_entity.pdbx_description
1 polymer ?
#
loop_
_entity_poly.entity_id
_entity_poly.type
_entity_poly.pdbx_seq_one_letter_code
_entity_poly.pdbx_strand_id
1 'polypeptide(L)'
;MNPSSCRRIVVIGGVAAGMKTACRLRRLDATAEITVIDRSRDISYGACPLPYYIAGLYDDLSEVRRTPAGALRDEGFFANIKGFTALTGCEALRIDRDQHQVWLRRLDDGSEQALAYDQLVLATGNEPLVPPLPGNDLDGVLPLKTMEQAARIDKLVATAHSAVIVGGGLIGLEMAEALRLRGLQVTLLEMKDQVLATALDFGMASLVHRELRAKGVNLRLAEPVRRFEGQGRVEAVITDQGRYPADLVLIAIGVRPAVQLARAAGLELGPTGAIAVNEQMQTSDPAIYAAGDCAEATDRLSGKKVYVPLGSTANKQGRVVANNLAGQTEAFAGILGSLAVKVFDLNIGRTGLSAEDAQLIGLEPVSLVTASPDIAHLYPGNKPIVIKLTADRASRRLLGAQVVGSGVVDKRVDVVATALTFGATIDQLANIDLCYAPPYAGAMDALHQAANALRNKLDGLADSLSAAAVQEKLASGEELLLLDVRSPAEYDEVRLPGATLLPLGVLRHKLAELPQDRLIVPFCKVSLRGFEAQLILQQAGFTNVRYLEGGIAAWPYELER
;
A
#
# COMPACT_ATOMS: atom_id res chain seq x y z
N MET A 1 -33.32 24.12 16.72
CA MET A 1 -33.44 22.65 16.81
C MET A 1 -34.04 22.33 18.17
N ASN A 2 -35.11 21.54 18.21
CA ASN A 2 -35.82 21.22 19.44
C ASN A 2 -34.95 20.28 20.29
N PRO A 3 -34.61 20.56 21.56
CA PRO A 3 -33.67 19.76 22.36
C PRO A 3 -34.20 18.41 22.89
N SER A 4 -35.27 17.83 22.33
CA SER A 4 -36.16 16.94 23.10
C SER A 4 -36.58 15.62 22.42
N SER A 5 -35.85 15.13 21.42
CA SER A 5 -36.01 13.74 20.94
C SER A 5 -34.68 13.00 20.92
N CYS A 6 -34.55 11.96 21.75
CA CYS A 6 -33.45 11.00 21.68
C CYS A 6 -33.40 10.42 20.26
N ARG A 7 -32.33 10.68 19.51
CA ARG A 7 -32.15 10.15 18.16
C ARG A 7 -31.59 8.73 18.22
N ARG A 8 -32.25 7.79 17.53
CA ARG A 8 -31.82 6.41 17.38
C ARG A 8 -30.88 6.28 16.20
N ILE A 9 -29.64 5.87 16.48
CA ILE A 9 -28.57 5.73 15.51
C ILE A 9 -28.16 4.26 15.46
N VAL A 10 -28.32 3.66 14.29
CA VAL A 10 -27.93 2.27 14.07
C VAL A 10 -26.67 2.25 13.19
N VAL A 11 -25.67 1.47 13.57
CA VAL A 11 -24.42 1.30 12.83
C VAL A 11 -24.23 -0.17 12.50
N ILE A 12 -24.12 -0.51 11.22
CA ILE A 12 -23.87 -1.88 10.75
C ILE A 12 -22.38 -2.03 10.45
N GLY A 13 -21.67 -2.80 11.28
CA GLY A 13 -20.22 -3.03 11.22
C GLY A 13 -19.49 -2.47 12.43
N GLY A 14 -18.91 -3.35 13.24
CA GLY A 14 -18.28 -3.08 14.53
C GLY A 14 -16.75 -3.04 14.50
N VAL A 15 -16.12 -2.68 13.38
CA VAL A 15 -14.64 -2.61 13.26
C VAL A 15 -14.15 -1.17 13.08
N ALA A 16 -13.54 -0.78 11.96
CA ALA A 16 -12.82 0.48 11.84
C ALA A 16 -13.76 1.70 11.75
N ALA A 17 -14.56 1.81 10.68
CA ALA A 17 -15.42 2.96 10.46
C ALA A 17 -16.55 3.05 11.49
N GLY A 18 -17.30 1.96 11.69
CA GLY A 18 -18.48 1.97 12.57
C GLY A 18 -18.15 2.26 14.04
N MET A 19 -17.12 1.64 14.62
CA MET A 19 -16.73 1.94 16.00
C MET A 19 -16.16 3.34 16.14
N LYS A 20 -15.47 3.84 15.12
CA LYS A 20 -15.01 5.22 15.10
C LYS A 20 -16.19 6.20 15.09
N THR A 21 -17.22 5.92 14.29
CA THR A 21 -18.46 6.69 14.25
C THR A 21 -19.15 6.68 15.60
N ALA A 22 -19.47 5.51 16.16
CA ALA A 22 -20.16 5.38 17.44
C ALA A 22 -19.39 6.07 18.60
N CYS A 23 -18.08 5.81 18.70
CA CYS A 23 -17.27 6.41 19.76
C CYS A 23 -17.16 7.93 19.62
N ARG A 24 -17.05 8.47 18.41
CA ARG A 24 -17.01 9.92 18.20
C ARG A 24 -18.37 10.55 18.47
N LEU A 25 -19.45 9.93 17.99
CA LEU A 25 -20.80 10.44 18.15
C LEU A 25 -21.19 10.54 19.62
N ARG A 26 -20.91 9.52 20.45
CA ARG A 26 -21.18 9.62 21.90
C ARG A 26 -20.49 10.83 22.55
N ARG A 27 -19.28 11.20 22.10
CA ARG A 27 -18.57 12.38 22.64
C ARG A 27 -19.19 13.71 22.21
N LEU A 28 -20.00 13.71 21.17
CA LEU A 28 -20.66 14.91 20.62
C LEU A 28 -22.12 15.00 21.05
N ASP A 29 -22.77 13.85 21.24
CA ASP A 29 -24.19 13.75 21.57
C ASP A 29 -24.36 12.71 22.71
N ALA A 30 -24.58 13.23 23.93
CA ALA A 30 -24.77 12.41 25.13
C ALA A 30 -26.15 11.77 25.19
N THR A 31 -27.14 12.25 24.42
CA THR A 31 -28.51 11.76 24.48
C THR A 31 -28.85 10.81 23.34
N ALA A 32 -28.06 10.77 22.26
CA ALA A 32 -28.25 9.81 21.17
C ALA A 32 -28.27 8.35 21.68
N GLU A 33 -29.22 7.55 21.20
CA GLU A 33 -29.26 6.11 21.41
C GLU A 33 -28.49 5.44 20.27
N ILE A 34 -27.34 4.85 20.59
CA ILE A 34 -26.43 4.29 19.59
C ILE A 34 -26.39 2.77 19.75
N THR A 35 -26.72 2.06 18.67
CA THR A 35 -26.60 0.60 18.59
C THR A 35 -25.68 0.23 17.42
N VAL A 36 -24.57 -0.44 17.72
CA VAL A 36 -23.68 -1.02 16.72
C VAL A 36 -23.99 -2.50 16.58
N ILE A 37 -24.09 -3.00 15.36
CA ILE A 37 -24.39 -4.39 15.04
C ILE A 37 -23.21 -4.99 14.28
N ASP A 38 -22.77 -6.17 14.69
CA ASP A 38 -21.80 -6.95 13.93
C ASP A 38 -22.17 -8.43 13.94
N ARG A 39 -22.00 -9.10 12.80
CA ARG A 39 -22.20 -10.55 12.68
C ARG A 39 -21.09 -11.33 13.37
N SER A 40 -19.89 -10.75 13.46
CA SER A 40 -18.76 -11.28 14.20
C SER A 40 -19.01 -11.14 15.70
N ARG A 41 -18.48 -12.09 16.49
CA ARG A 41 -18.37 -11.96 17.94
C ARG A 41 -17.23 -11.02 18.35
N ASP A 42 -16.20 -10.95 17.52
CA ASP A 42 -15.08 -10.04 17.72
C ASP A 42 -15.35 -8.69 17.06
N ILE A 43 -15.34 -7.64 17.88
CA ILE A 43 -15.46 -6.24 17.47
C ILE A 43 -14.22 -5.45 17.83
N SER A 44 -14.07 -4.30 17.16
CA SER A 44 -12.99 -3.32 17.38
C SER A 44 -11.58 -3.86 17.20
N TYR A 45 -11.38 -5.00 16.53
CA TYR A 45 -10.04 -5.52 16.28
C TYR A 45 -9.30 -4.74 15.20
N GLY A 46 -7.97 -4.69 15.31
CA GLY A 46 -7.11 -4.35 14.19
C GLY A 46 -7.02 -5.53 13.22
N ALA A 47 -7.47 -5.36 11.98
CA ALA A 47 -7.26 -6.36 10.94
C ALA A 47 -5.80 -6.36 10.41
N CYS A 48 -5.16 -5.20 10.35
CA CYS A 48 -3.78 -5.08 9.85
C CYS A 48 -2.75 -5.84 10.71
N PRO A 49 -2.91 -5.95 12.05
CA PRO A 49 -2.06 -6.79 12.87
C PRO A 49 -2.14 -8.31 12.58
N LEU A 50 -3.20 -8.84 11.95
CA LEU A 50 -3.41 -10.30 11.85
C LEU A 50 -2.24 -11.10 11.22
N PRO A 51 -1.56 -10.64 10.16
CA PRO A 51 -0.35 -11.31 9.66
C PRO A 51 0.78 -11.41 10.70
N TYR A 52 0.91 -10.41 11.58
CA TYR A 52 1.94 -10.35 12.62
C TYR A 52 1.63 -11.30 13.79
N TYR A 53 0.34 -11.52 14.09
CA TYR A 53 -0.08 -12.62 14.96
C TYR A 53 0.37 -13.98 14.40
N ILE A 54 0.06 -14.23 13.12
CA ILE A 54 0.41 -15.50 12.45
C ILE A 54 1.93 -15.69 12.35
N ALA A 55 2.68 -14.59 12.24
CA ALA A 55 4.15 -14.61 12.31
C ALA A 55 4.69 -15.03 13.70
N GLY A 56 3.85 -15.06 14.73
CA GLY A 56 4.23 -15.34 16.12
C GLY A 56 4.87 -14.16 16.83
N LEU A 57 4.59 -12.92 16.43
CA LEU A 57 5.12 -11.74 17.12
C LEU A 57 4.41 -11.44 18.45
N TYR A 58 3.23 -12.03 18.66
CA TYR A 58 2.51 -12.02 19.92
C TYR A 58 1.58 -13.24 20.00
N ASP A 59 1.43 -13.80 21.19
CA ASP A 59 0.78 -15.11 21.39
C ASP A 59 -0.74 -15.03 21.55
N ASP A 60 -1.26 -13.89 22.03
CA ASP A 60 -2.68 -13.70 22.30
C ASP A 60 -3.33 -12.89 21.17
N LEU A 61 -4.19 -13.54 20.38
CA LEU A 61 -4.94 -12.87 19.31
C LEU A 61 -5.85 -11.76 19.85
N SER A 62 -6.26 -11.79 21.12
CA SER A 62 -7.07 -10.73 21.72
C SER A 62 -6.34 -9.39 21.85
N GLU A 63 -4.99 -9.37 21.76
CA GLU A 63 -4.19 -8.14 21.76
C GLU A 63 -4.63 -7.17 20.66
N VAL A 64 -5.07 -7.67 19.50
CA VAL A 64 -5.53 -6.80 18.41
C VAL A 64 -6.82 -6.04 18.74
N ARG A 65 -7.52 -6.44 19.81
CA ARG A 65 -8.72 -5.80 20.35
C ARG A 65 -8.43 -4.92 21.57
N ARG A 66 -7.23 -4.95 22.13
CA ARG A 66 -6.92 -4.17 23.34
C ARG A 66 -6.66 -2.71 23.02
N THR A 67 -6.81 -1.88 24.04
CA THR A 67 -6.31 -0.50 24.06
C THR A 67 -4.82 -0.50 24.40
N PRO A 68 -4.09 0.61 24.17
CA PRO A 68 -2.71 0.75 24.67
C PRO A 68 -2.56 0.60 26.19
N ALA A 69 -3.65 0.76 26.96
CA ALA A 69 -3.69 0.52 28.40
C ALA A 69 -4.11 -0.93 28.77
N GLY A 70 -4.18 -1.85 27.80
CA GLY A 70 -4.48 -3.27 28.01
C GLY A 70 -5.97 -3.63 28.12
N ALA A 71 -6.89 -2.65 28.19
CA ALA A 71 -8.32 -2.93 28.29
C ALA A 71 -8.86 -3.59 27.01
N LEU A 72 -9.56 -4.72 27.16
CA LEU A 72 -10.26 -5.40 26.07
C LEU A 72 -11.46 -4.55 25.61
N ARG A 73 -11.65 -4.46 24.30
CA ARG A 73 -12.78 -3.74 23.68
C ARG A 73 -13.88 -4.72 23.27
N ASP A 74 -14.62 -5.20 24.25
CA ASP A 74 -15.81 -6.04 24.09
C ASP A 74 -17.10 -5.24 24.30
N GLU A 75 -18.25 -5.91 24.25
CA GLU A 75 -19.57 -5.30 24.47
C GLU A 75 -19.66 -4.57 25.81
N GLY A 76 -19.09 -5.15 26.87
CA GLY A 76 -19.06 -4.57 28.21
C GLY A 76 -18.26 -3.27 28.26
N PHE A 77 -17.10 -3.23 27.59
CA PHE A 77 -16.31 -2.00 27.44
C PHE A 77 -17.12 -0.90 26.74
N PHE A 78 -17.82 -1.22 25.65
CA PHE A 78 -18.57 -0.21 24.91
C PHE A 78 -19.82 0.26 25.66
N ALA A 79 -20.54 -0.63 26.33
CA ALA A 79 -21.69 -0.26 27.15
C ALA A 79 -21.26 0.60 28.35
N ASN A 80 -20.32 0.11 29.16
CA ASN A 80 -20.00 0.71 30.46
C ASN A 80 -19.03 1.90 30.38
N ILE A 81 -18.13 1.92 29.39
CA ILE A 81 -17.11 2.98 29.27
C ILE A 81 -17.44 3.94 28.12
N LYS A 82 -17.98 3.44 27.02
CA LYS A 82 -18.33 4.27 25.85
C LYS A 82 -19.81 4.60 25.76
N GLY A 83 -20.66 4.11 26.67
CA GLY A 83 -22.06 4.49 26.76
C GLY A 83 -22.89 4.16 25.52
N PHE A 84 -22.60 3.07 24.80
CA PHE A 84 -23.44 2.62 23.68
C PHE A 84 -23.49 1.10 23.59
N THR A 85 -24.54 0.59 22.95
CA THR A 85 -24.78 -0.86 22.82
C THR A 85 -24.05 -1.40 21.61
N ALA A 86 -23.32 -2.50 21.79
CA ALA A 86 -22.79 -3.31 20.70
C ALA A 86 -23.48 -4.68 20.72
N LEU A 87 -24.09 -5.07 19.60
CA LEU A 87 -24.77 -6.35 19.39
C LEU A 87 -23.90 -7.19 18.47
N THR A 88 -23.11 -8.09 19.05
CA THR A 88 -22.27 -9.04 18.32
C THR A 88 -23.04 -10.32 18.00
N GLY A 89 -22.54 -11.15 17.08
CA GLY A 89 -23.26 -12.36 16.64
C GLY A 89 -24.64 -12.04 16.03
N CYS A 90 -24.82 -10.84 15.49
CA CYS A 90 -26.07 -10.35 14.93
C CYS A 90 -25.85 -9.92 13.47
N GLU A 91 -26.51 -10.58 12.54
CA GLU A 91 -26.42 -10.26 11.11
C GLU A 91 -27.56 -9.33 10.69
N ALA A 92 -27.23 -8.20 10.05
CA ALA A 92 -28.22 -7.39 9.38
C ALA A 92 -28.63 -8.04 8.06
N LEU A 93 -29.93 -8.33 7.91
CA LEU A 93 -30.50 -9.06 6.77
C LEU A 93 -31.02 -8.13 5.67
N ARG A 94 -31.79 -7.11 6.06
CA ARG A 94 -32.39 -6.13 5.13
C ARG A 94 -32.61 -4.78 5.79
N ILE A 95 -32.60 -3.74 4.97
CA ILE A 95 -32.92 -2.36 5.36
C ILE A 95 -34.28 -2.03 4.73
N ASP A 96 -35.23 -1.66 5.57
CA ASP A 96 -36.54 -1.16 5.17
C ASP A 96 -36.52 0.37 5.28
N ARG A 97 -36.30 1.03 4.13
CA ARG A 97 -36.10 2.48 4.08
C ARG A 97 -37.38 3.25 4.39
N ASP A 98 -38.53 2.75 3.94
CA ASP A 98 -39.82 3.40 4.14
C ASP A 98 -40.24 3.37 5.61
N GLN A 99 -39.97 2.25 6.30
CA GLN A 99 -40.28 2.10 7.72
C GLN A 99 -39.16 2.54 8.65
N HIS A 100 -37.99 2.92 8.10
CA HIS A 100 -36.77 3.23 8.84
C HIS A 100 -36.38 2.11 9.83
N GLN A 101 -36.28 0.89 9.33
CA GLN A 101 -35.94 -0.29 10.13
C GLN A 101 -34.82 -1.12 9.50
N VAL A 102 -33.99 -1.74 10.35
CA VAL A 102 -33.05 -2.80 9.94
C VAL A 102 -33.51 -4.11 10.57
N TRP A 103 -33.66 -5.14 9.74
CA TRP A 103 -33.96 -6.50 10.21
C TRP A 103 -32.67 -7.23 10.53
N LEU A 104 -32.61 -7.80 11.73
CA LEU A 104 -31.43 -8.46 12.27
C LEU A 104 -31.77 -9.92 12.57
N ARG A 105 -30.80 -10.81 12.40
CA ARG A 105 -30.84 -12.20 12.86
C ARG A 105 -29.78 -12.44 13.91
N ARG A 106 -30.15 -13.01 15.05
CA ARG A 106 -29.19 -13.56 16.01
C ARG A 106 -28.66 -14.89 15.49
N LEU A 107 -27.34 -15.02 15.41
CA LEU A 107 -26.71 -16.23 14.88
C LEU A 107 -26.81 -17.43 15.85
N ASP A 108 -27.11 -17.16 17.13
CA ASP A 108 -27.13 -18.17 18.19
C ASP A 108 -28.39 -19.04 18.15
N ASP A 109 -29.54 -18.43 17.87
CA ASP A 109 -30.85 -19.09 17.89
C ASP A 109 -31.67 -18.87 16.60
N GLY A 110 -31.15 -18.09 15.65
CA GLY A 110 -31.82 -17.76 14.40
C GLY A 110 -32.99 -16.78 14.54
N SER A 111 -33.23 -16.22 15.74
CA SER A 111 -34.30 -15.27 15.97
C SER A 111 -34.11 -13.98 15.16
N GLU A 112 -35.20 -13.47 14.61
CA GLU A 112 -35.21 -12.24 13.83
C GLU A 112 -35.97 -11.13 14.54
N GLN A 113 -35.45 -9.90 14.45
CA GLN A 113 -36.08 -8.71 15.01
C GLN A 113 -35.83 -7.49 14.13
N ALA A 114 -36.78 -6.55 14.14
CA ALA A 114 -36.62 -5.25 13.51
C ALA A 114 -36.09 -4.22 14.52
N LEU A 115 -35.08 -3.44 14.13
CA LEU A 115 -34.55 -2.32 14.89
C LEU A 115 -34.83 -1.01 14.14
N ALA A 116 -35.61 -0.13 14.75
CA ALA A 116 -35.92 1.18 14.18
C ALA A 116 -34.73 2.15 14.31
N TYR A 117 -34.54 3.01 13.31
CA TYR A 117 -33.51 4.04 13.29
C TYR A 117 -34.06 5.39 12.87
N ASP A 118 -33.45 6.48 13.36
CA ASP A 118 -33.65 7.80 12.79
C ASP A 118 -32.51 8.14 11.81
N GLN A 119 -31.32 7.53 12.03
CA GLN A 119 -30.19 7.53 11.10
C GLN A 119 -29.50 6.16 11.09
N LEU A 120 -29.03 5.75 9.92
CA LEU A 120 -28.32 4.49 9.69
C LEU A 120 -26.91 4.75 9.16
N VAL A 121 -25.93 3.95 9.61
CA VAL A 121 -24.56 3.98 9.09
C VAL A 121 -24.16 2.60 8.60
N LEU A 122 -23.79 2.52 7.32
CA LEU A 122 -23.24 1.32 6.70
C LEU A 122 -21.71 1.36 6.79
N ALA A 123 -21.14 0.46 7.59
CA ALA A 123 -19.72 0.25 7.77
C ALA A 123 -19.34 -1.23 7.55
N THR A 124 -19.97 -1.84 6.54
CA THR A 124 -19.92 -3.28 6.23
C THR A 124 -18.56 -3.75 5.71
N GLY A 125 -17.68 -2.81 5.33
CA GLY A 125 -16.33 -3.09 4.89
C GLY A 125 -16.28 -3.75 3.52
N ASN A 126 -15.38 -4.71 3.35
CA ASN A 126 -15.11 -5.40 2.09
C ASN A 126 -15.29 -6.92 2.21
N GLU A 127 -15.15 -7.68 1.15
CA GLU A 127 -15.06 -9.14 1.14
C GLU A 127 -13.81 -9.59 0.37
N PRO A 128 -13.08 -10.62 0.83
CA PRO A 128 -11.99 -11.19 0.06
C PRO A 128 -12.50 -11.71 -1.29
N LEU A 129 -11.75 -11.43 -2.35
CA LEU A 129 -12.00 -12.06 -3.64
C LEU A 129 -11.46 -13.49 -3.60
N VAL A 130 -12.36 -14.46 -3.73
CA VAL A 130 -12.00 -15.87 -3.90
C VAL A 130 -12.21 -16.23 -5.37
N PRO A 131 -11.19 -16.69 -6.09
CA PRO A 131 -11.33 -16.97 -7.51
C PRO A 131 -12.23 -18.21 -7.69
N PRO A 132 -13.16 -18.21 -8.66
CA PRO A 132 -14.07 -19.33 -8.89
C PRO A 132 -13.36 -20.47 -9.65
N LEU A 133 -12.29 -21.00 -9.06
CA LEU A 133 -11.46 -22.06 -9.62
C LEU A 133 -11.81 -23.40 -8.95
N PRO A 134 -11.68 -24.54 -9.66
CA PRO A 134 -11.88 -25.85 -9.06
C PRO A 134 -11.01 -26.07 -7.82
N GLY A 135 -11.60 -26.61 -6.76
CA GLY A 135 -10.93 -26.92 -5.49
C GLY A 135 -10.75 -25.73 -4.55
N ASN A 136 -11.36 -24.57 -4.84
CA ASN A 136 -11.26 -23.39 -3.98
C ASN A 136 -11.98 -23.54 -2.62
N ASP A 137 -12.77 -24.59 -2.46
CA ASP A 137 -13.53 -24.99 -1.28
C ASP A 137 -12.81 -26.06 -0.43
N LEU A 138 -11.66 -26.57 -0.89
CA LEU A 138 -10.84 -27.53 -0.14
C LEU A 138 -10.39 -26.95 1.20
N ASP A 139 -10.32 -27.79 2.24
CA ASP A 139 -9.73 -27.39 3.52
C ASP A 139 -8.27 -26.94 3.32
N GLY A 140 -7.87 -25.87 4.00
CA GLY A 140 -6.57 -25.23 3.83
C GLY A 140 -6.48 -24.20 2.69
N VAL A 141 -7.54 -23.97 1.89
CA VAL A 141 -7.63 -22.81 0.98
C VAL A 141 -8.37 -21.68 1.68
N LEU A 142 -7.64 -20.66 2.14
CA LEU A 142 -8.18 -19.65 3.06
C LEU A 142 -7.84 -18.23 2.62
N PRO A 143 -8.80 -17.29 2.67
CA PRO A 143 -8.49 -15.87 2.69
C PRO A 143 -8.13 -15.42 4.13
N LEU A 144 -7.56 -14.21 4.26
CA LEU A 144 -7.31 -13.56 5.55
C LEU A 144 -8.03 -12.21 5.63
N LYS A 145 -9.01 -12.11 6.54
CA LYS A 145 -9.74 -10.87 6.85
C LYS A 145 -10.16 -10.82 8.33
N THR A 146 -10.64 -11.92 8.88
CA THR A 146 -11.22 -11.97 10.24
C THR A 146 -10.26 -12.62 11.24
N MET A 147 -10.50 -12.37 12.53
CA MET A 147 -9.77 -13.05 13.61
C MET A 147 -9.94 -14.57 13.56
N GLU A 148 -11.15 -15.06 13.26
CA GLU A 148 -11.41 -16.50 13.08
C GLU A 148 -10.53 -17.11 11.97
N GLN A 149 -10.42 -16.42 10.83
CA GLN A 149 -9.55 -16.85 9.73
C GLN A 149 -8.08 -16.84 10.14
N ALA A 150 -7.63 -15.81 10.87
CA ALA A 150 -6.27 -15.74 11.38
C ALA A 150 -5.95 -16.89 12.34
N ALA A 151 -6.85 -17.20 13.29
CA ALA A 151 -6.71 -18.31 14.21
C ALA A 151 -6.68 -19.66 13.48
N ARG A 152 -7.52 -19.84 12.45
CA ARG A 152 -7.51 -21.05 11.61
C ARG A 152 -6.18 -21.20 10.85
N ILE A 153 -5.67 -20.11 10.28
CA ILE A 153 -4.38 -20.11 9.57
C ILE A 153 -3.24 -20.43 10.54
N ASP A 154 -3.17 -19.78 11.70
CA ASP A 154 -2.11 -20.04 12.70
C ASP A 154 -2.08 -21.52 13.12
N LYS A 155 -3.26 -22.12 13.36
CA LYS A 155 -3.37 -23.55 13.67
C LYS A 155 -2.82 -24.45 12.55
N LEU A 156 -3.09 -24.12 11.29
CA LEU A 156 -2.57 -24.88 10.15
C LEU A 156 -1.05 -24.71 10.01
N VAL A 157 -0.55 -23.49 10.20
CA VAL A 157 0.88 -23.15 10.15
C VAL A 157 1.70 -23.99 11.12
N ALA A 158 1.16 -24.34 12.29
CA ALA A 158 1.85 -25.19 13.27
C ALA A 158 2.20 -26.61 12.76
N THR A 159 1.55 -27.08 11.70
CA THR A 159 1.75 -28.43 11.13
C THR A 159 2.12 -28.45 9.66
N ALA A 160 2.06 -27.30 8.99
CA ALA A 160 2.37 -27.17 7.57
C ALA A 160 3.88 -27.04 7.31
N HIS A 161 4.33 -27.63 6.21
CA HIS A 161 5.72 -27.53 5.73
C HIS A 161 5.82 -26.58 4.53
N SER A 162 4.79 -26.54 3.68
CA SER A 162 4.73 -25.64 2.53
C SER A 162 3.44 -24.84 2.46
N ALA A 163 3.56 -23.61 1.99
CA ALA A 163 2.42 -22.73 1.72
C ALA A 163 2.54 -22.08 0.34
N VAL A 164 1.40 -21.97 -0.34
CA VAL A 164 1.28 -21.18 -1.57
C VAL A 164 0.43 -19.94 -1.28
N ILE A 165 0.93 -18.77 -1.67
CA ILE A 165 0.22 -17.50 -1.61
C ILE A 165 -0.20 -17.14 -3.02
N VAL A 166 -1.49 -16.87 -3.23
CA VAL A 166 -2.05 -16.42 -4.50
C VAL A 166 -2.34 -14.93 -4.41
N GLY A 167 -1.52 -14.11 -5.06
CA GLY A 167 -1.59 -12.65 -5.08
C GLY A 167 -0.42 -11.97 -4.36
N GLY A 168 0.30 -11.10 -5.07
CA GLY A 168 1.42 -10.29 -4.61
C GLY A 168 1.03 -8.89 -4.13
N GLY A 169 -0.17 -8.74 -3.56
CA GLY A 169 -0.63 -7.52 -2.90
C GLY A 169 -0.11 -7.37 -1.47
N LEU A 170 -0.57 -6.34 -0.74
CA LEU A 170 -0.11 -6.03 0.62
C LEU A 170 -0.22 -7.25 1.57
N ILE A 171 -1.40 -7.86 1.66
CA ILE A 171 -1.65 -9.03 2.51
C ILE A 171 -0.77 -10.22 2.12
N GLY A 172 -0.63 -10.47 0.81
CA GLY A 172 0.19 -11.58 0.31
C GLY A 172 1.66 -11.42 0.68
N LEU A 173 2.19 -10.19 0.67
CA LEU A 173 3.58 -9.92 1.04
C LEU A 173 3.82 -9.97 2.55
N GLU A 174 2.92 -9.42 3.36
CA GLU A 174 3.00 -9.55 4.83
C GLU A 174 2.95 -11.03 5.24
N MET A 175 2.10 -11.82 4.59
CA MET A 175 1.99 -13.25 4.84
C MET A 175 3.17 -14.06 4.29
N ALA A 176 3.80 -13.62 3.20
CA ALA A 176 5.03 -14.25 2.74
C ALA A 176 6.13 -14.13 3.80
N GLU A 177 6.27 -12.96 4.42
CA GLU A 177 7.17 -12.77 5.55
C GLU A 177 6.74 -13.62 6.75
N ALA A 178 5.48 -13.53 7.18
CA ALA A 178 4.97 -14.26 8.34
C ALA A 178 5.22 -15.78 8.24
N LEU A 179 4.89 -16.38 7.09
CA LEU A 179 5.04 -17.82 6.89
C LEU A 179 6.52 -18.24 6.78
N ARG A 180 7.39 -17.40 6.19
CA ARG A 180 8.83 -17.66 6.18
C ARG A 180 9.44 -17.58 7.57
N LEU A 181 9.02 -16.63 8.40
CA LEU A 181 9.45 -16.53 9.81
C LEU A 181 9.04 -17.78 10.62
N ARG A 182 7.92 -18.41 10.26
CA ARG A 182 7.44 -19.67 10.84
C ARG A 182 8.14 -20.92 10.26
N GLY A 183 9.09 -20.75 9.34
CA GLY A 183 9.91 -21.83 8.79
C GLY A 183 9.31 -22.54 7.57
N LEU A 184 8.17 -22.11 7.05
CA LEU A 184 7.54 -22.77 5.91
C LEU A 184 8.29 -22.48 4.60
N GLN A 185 8.19 -23.43 3.65
CA GLN A 185 8.54 -23.18 2.26
C GLN A 185 7.40 -22.40 1.60
N VAL A 186 7.69 -21.18 1.15
CA VAL A 186 6.68 -20.28 0.59
C VAL A 186 6.87 -20.11 -0.91
N THR A 187 5.82 -20.40 -1.66
CA THR A 187 5.69 -20.01 -3.08
C THR A 187 4.68 -18.87 -3.17
N LEU A 188 5.02 -17.78 -3.85
CA LEU A 188 4.11 -16.68 -4.13
C LEU A 188 3.82 -16.66 -5.62
N LEU A 189 2.56 -16.86 -5.99
CA LEU A 189 2.06 -16.80 -7.36
C LEU A 189 1.36 -15.46 -7.59
N GLU A 190 1.84 -14.68 -8.55
CA GLU A 190 1.21 -13.45 -9.01
C GLU A 190 0.93 -13.54 -10.51
N MET A 191 -0.30 -13.17 -10.90
CA MET A 191 -0.74 -13.22 -12.29
C MET A 191 -0.07 -12.13 -13.13
N LYS A 192 0.24 -10.98 -12.53
CA LYS A 192 1.01 -9.91 -13.16
C LYS A 192 2.50 -10.19 -13.14
N ASP A 193 3.23 -9.46 -13.96
CA ASP A 193 4.70 -9.48 -14.02
C ASP A 193 5.39 -8.82 -12.82
N GLN A 194 4.62 -8.27 -11.85
CA GLN A 194 5.16 -7.70 -10.62
C GLN A 194 4.22 -7.82 -9.42
N VAL A 195 4.81 -7.90 -8.23
CA VAL A 195 4.11 -7.63 -6.95
C VAL A 195 3.77 -6.14 -6.83
N LEU A 196 2.82 -5.80 -5.97
CA LEU A 196 2.38 -4.42 -5.69
C LEU A 196 2.03 -3.63 -6.97
N ALA A 197 1.47 -4.28 -7.98
CA ALA A 197 1.15 -3.68 -9.27
C ALA A 197 0.16 -2.50 -9.22
N THR A 198 -0.56 -2.33 -8.11
CA THR A 198 -1.47 -1.19 -7.88
C THR A 198 -0.86 -0.09 -7.01
N ALA A 199 0.42 -0.23 -6.62
CA ALA A 199 1.07 0.67 -5.67
C ALA A 199 2.45 1.15 -6.15
N LEU A 200 3.22 0.31 -6.85
CA LEU A 200 4.56 0.62 -7.31
C LEU A 200 4.70 0.45 -8.82
N ASP A 201 5.56 1.25 -9.41
CA ASP A 201 6.00 1.07 -10.78
C ASP A 201 7.00 -0.09 -10.84
N PHE A 202 7.08 -0.76 -11.99
CA PHE A 202 7.85 -2.00 -12.17
C PHE A 202 9.29 -1.93 -11.63
N GLY A 203 10.01 -0.84 -11.91
CA GLY A 203 11.39 -0.65 -11.43
C GLY A 203 11.51 -0.61 -9.90
N MET A 204 10.53 -0.02 -9.21
CA MET A 204 10.49 0.01 -7.75
C MET A 204 10.05 -1.34 -7.18
N ALA A 205 9.07 -2.00 -7.82
CA ALA A 205 8.62 -3.34 -7.43
C ALA A 205 9.73 -4.40 -7.59
N SER A 206 10.61 -4.24 -8.59
CA SER A 206 11.73 -5.15 -8.84
C SER A 206 12.72 -5.21 -7.66
N LEU A 207 12.87 -4.11 -6.90
CA LEU A 207 13.64 -4.12 -5.64
C LEU A 207 13.03 -5.07 -4.61
N VAL A 208 11.69 -5.12 -4.56
CA VAL A 208 10.94 -6.04 -3.69
C VAL A 208 11.04 -7.47 -4.19
N HIS A 209 11.03 -7.70 -5.52
CA HIS A 209 11.22 -9.04 -6.08
C HIS A 209 12.57 -9.64 -5.68
N ARG A 210 13.64 -8.82 -5.72
CA ARG A 210 14.96 -9.23 -5.28
C ARG A 210 14.98 -9.63 -3.82
N GLU A 211 14.34 -8.85 -2.95
CA GLU A 211 14.22 -9.16 -1.52
C GLU A 211 13.49 -10.48 -1.27
N LEU A 212 12.33 -10.67 -1.91
CA LEU A 212 11.54 -11.90 -1.79
C LEU A 212 12.39 -13.14 -2.13
N ARG A 213 13.10 -13.10 -3.27
CA ARG A 213 13.99 -14.19 -3.70
C ARG A 213 15.16 -14.38 -2.74
N ALA A 214 15.79 -13.30 -2.28
CA ALA A 214 16.89 -13.36 -1.32
C ALA A 214 16.48 -13.97 0.03
N LYS A 215 15.20 -13.84 0.41
CA LYS A 215 14.63 -14.41 1.64
C LYS A 215 14.05 -15.82 1.45
N GLY A 216 14.28 -16.41 0.28
CA GLY A 216 13.91 -17.79 -0.04
C GLY A 216 12.43 -17.97 -0.39
N VAL A 217 11.73 -16.91 -0.78
CA VAL A 217 10.40 -17.03 -1.38
C VAL A 217 10.55 -17.47 -2.83
N ASN A 218 9.88 -18.56 -3.20
CA ASN A 218 9.75 -18.99 -4.59
C ASN A 218 8.74 -18.07 -5.29
N LEU A 219 9.22 -16.92 -5.78
CA LEU A 219 8.42 -15.90 -6.44
C LEU A 219 8.16 -16.26 -7.91
N ARG A 220 6.89 -16.43 -8.27
CA ARG A 220 6.39 -16.69 -9.62
C ARG A 220 5.51 -15.54 -10.07
N LEU A 221 5.93 -14.88 -11.14
CA LEU A 221 5.27 -13.72 -11.73
C LEU A 221 4.75 -14.13 -13.11
N ALA A 222 3.77 -13.40 -13.62
CA ALA A 222 3.09 -13.70 -14.88
C ALA A 222 2.50 -15.12 -14.91
N GLU A 223 2.06 -15.63 -13.76
CA GLU A 223 1.66 -17.03 -13.60
C GLU A 223 0.29 -17.17 -12.91
N PRO A 224 -0.81 -17.19 -13.68
CA PRO A 224 -2.15 -17.36 -13.14
C PRO A 224 -2.39 -18.79 -12.61
N VAL A 225 -3.12 -18.89 -11.49
CA VAL A 225 -3.60 -20.16 -10.95
C VAL A 225 -4.77 -20.69 -11.78
N ARG A 226 -4.79 -22.01 -12.01
CA ARG A 226 -5.86 -22.70 -12.76
C ARG A 226 -6.79 -23.51 -11.88
N ARG A 227 -6.26 -24.19 -10.86
CA ARG A 227 -7.05 -24.98 -9.89
C ARG A 227 -6.24 -25.30 -8.64
N PHE A 228 -6.94 -25.78 -7.63
CA PHE A 228 -6.39 -26.38 -6.42
C PHE A 228 -6.68 -27.88 -6.45
N GLU A 229 -5.70 -28.70 -6.08
CA GLU A 229 -5.82 -30.16 -6.05
C GLU A 229 -5.67 -30.70 -4.63
N GLY A 230 -6.41 -31.76 -4.31
CA GLY A 230 -6.27 -32.55 -3.10
C GLY A 230 -7.53 -33.35 -2.75
N GLN A 231 -7.45 -34.22 -1.75
CA GLN A 231 -8.57 -35.05 -1.29
C GLN A 231 -9.15 -34.52 0.02
N GLY A 232 -10.19 -33.69 -0.06
CA GLY A 232 -10.83 -33.05 1.10
C GLY A 232 -10.05 -31.87 1.69
N ARG A 233 -8.71 -31.89 1.60
CA ARG A 233 -7.81 -30.78 1.90
C ARG A 233 -6.92 -30.48 0.70
N VAL A 234 -6.35 -29.27 0.65
CA VAL A 234 -5.40 -28.90 -0.39
C VAL A 234 -4.08 -29.65 -0.23
N GLU A 235 -3.51 -30.06 -1.36
CA GLU A 235 -2.21 -30.72 -1.49
C GLU A 235 -1.33 -30.02 -2.53
N ALA A 236 -1.92 -29.33 -3.51
CA ALA A 236 -1.17 -28.56 -4.51
C ALA A 236 -1.99 -27.44 -5.17
N VAL A 237 -1.26 -26.46 -5.71
CA VAL A 237 -1.77 -25.42 -6.61
C VAL A 237 -1.23 -25.68 -8.02
N ILE A 238 -2.11 -25.62 -9.02
CA ILE A 238 -1.76 -25.91 -10.42
C ILE A 238 -1.87 -24.65 -11.27
N THR A 239 -0.84 -24.43 -12.08
CA THR A 239 -0.76 -23.39 -13.11
C THR A 239 -0.45 -24.05 -14.46
N ASP A 240 -0.33 -23.26 -15.53
CA ASP A 240 0.14 -23.77 -16.82
C ASP A 240 1.65 -24.04 -16.84
N GLN A 241 2.40 -23.46 -15.89
CA GLN A 241 3.87 -23.54 -15.84
C GLN A 241 4.36 -24.57 -14.80
N GLY A 242 3.51 -25.02 -13.88
CA GLY A 242 3.92 -25.98 -12.86
C GLY A 242 2.84 -26.44 -11.89
N ARG A 243 3.27 -27.36 -11.03
CA ARG A 243 2.53 -27.87 -9.87
C ARG A 243 3.30 -27.54 -8.61
N TYR A 244 2.66 -26.85 -7.67
CA TYR A 244 3.26 -26.36 -6.43
C TYR A 244 2.64 -27.07 -5.22
N PRO A 245 3.36 -27.96 -4.53
CA PRO A 245 2.86 -28.61 -3.32
C PRO A 245 2.54 -27.61 -2.20
N ALA A 246 1.39 -27.76 -1.56
CA ALA A 246 0.91 -26.83 -0.53
C ALA A 246 0.11 -27.55 0.55
N ASP A 247 0.48 -27.37 1.80
CA ASP A 247 -0.32 -27.78 2.97
C ASP A 247 -1.35 -26.70 3.36
N LEU A 248 -1.08 -25.46 2.92
CA LEU A 248 -1.85 -24.24 3.14
C LEU A 248 -1.82 -23.39 1.87
N VAL A 249 -2.97 -22.88 1.45
CA VAL A 249 -3.09 -21.89 0.38
C VAL A 249 -3.74 -20.63 0.92
N LEU A 250 -3.01 -19.50 0.82
CA LEU A 250 -3.55 -18.19 1.15
C LEU A 250 -4.05 -17.49 -0.11
N ILE A 251 -5.32 -17.11 -0.12
CA ILE A 251 -5.92 -16.29 -1.18
C ILE A 251 -5.82 -14.80 -0.82
N ALA A 252 -5.01 -14.06 -1.57
CA ALA A 252 -4.71 -12.64 -1.34
C ALA A 252 -4.80 -11.79 -2.64
N ILE A 253 -5.76 -12.10 -3.51
CA ILE A 253 -5.95 -11.45 -4.83
C ILE A 253 -6.77 -10.16 -4.79
N GLY A 254 -6.92 -9.55 -3.61
CA GLY A 254 -7.68 -8.32 -3.39
C GLY A 254 -9.05 -8.56 -2.75
N VAL A 255 -9.80 -7.48 -2.65
CA VAL A 255 -11.11 -7.43 -1.98
C VAL A 255 -12.11 -6.67 -2.83
N ARG A 256 -13.40 -6.90 -2.60
CA ARG A 256 -14.51 -6.13 -3.17
C ARG A 256 -15.33 -5.43 -2.09
N PRO A 257 -15.94 -4.28 -2.36
CA PRO A 257 -16.83 -3.62 -1.40
C PRO A 257 -18.01 -4.53 -0.97
N ALA A 258 -18.35 -4.56 0.32
CA ALA A 258 -19.49 -5.31 0.84
C ALA A 258 -20.79 -4.50 0.72
N VAL A 259 -21.44 -4.58 -0.45
CA VAL A 259 -22.54 -3.68 -0.87
C VAL A 259 -23.90 -4.35 -0.95
N GLN A 260 -24.02 -5.62 -0.57
CA GLN A 260 -25.24 -6.42 -0.76
C GLN A 260 -26.44 -5.78 -0.06
N LEU A 261 -26.29 -5.33 1.20
CA LEU A 261 -27.33 -4.63 1.94
C LEU A 261 -27.75 -3.32 1.27
N ALA A 262 -26.77 -2.50 0.86
CA ALA A 262 -27.03 -1.23 0.22
C ALA A 262 -27.76 -1.41 -1.13
N ARG A 263 -27.29 -2.36 -1.94
CA ARG A 263 -27.90 -2.73 -3.23
C ARG A 263 -29.34 -3.21 -3.04
N ALA A 264 -29.57 -4.10 -2.09
CA ALA A 264 -30.91 -4.63 -1.80
C ALA A 264 -31.86 -3.54 -1.29
N ALA A 265 -31.34 -2.53 -0.59
CA ALA A 265 -32.08 -1.35 -0.15
C ALA A 265 -32.27 -0.28 -1.25
N GLY A 266 -31.81 -0.53 -2.48
CA GLY A 266 -31.90 0.42 -3.59
C GLY A 266 -31.06 1.68 -3.41
N LEU A 267 -29.94 1.60 -2.66
CA LEU A 267 -28.96 2.67 -2.58
C LEU A 267 -28.06 2.68 -3.82
N GLU A 268 -27.67 3.87 -4.24
CA GLU A 268 -26.79 4.06 -5.40
C GLU A 268 -25.39 3.47 -5.15
N LEU A 269 -24.86 2.78 -6.15
CA LEU A 269 -23.48 2.32 -6.18
C LEU A 269 -22.71 3.13 -7.23
N GLY A 270 -21.51 3.58 -6.87
CA GLY A 270 -20.68 4.40 -7.73
C GLY A 270 -19.95 3.58 -8.82
N PRO A 271 -19.18 4.25 -9.69
CA PRO A 271 -18.45 3.61 -10.79
C PRO A 271 -17.39 2.60 -10.31
N THR A 272 -16.99 2.69 -9.05
CA THR A 272 -16.05 1.76 -8.42
C THR A 272 -16.69 0.44 -7.97
N GLY A 273 -18.03 0.35 -8.01
CA GLY A 273 -18.81 -0.74 -7.44
C GLY A 273 -19.05 -0.64 -5.93
N ALA A 274 -18.45 0.34 -5.24
CA ALA A 274 -18.72 0.65 -3.84
C ALA A 274 -19.97 1.53 -3.69
N ILE A 275 -20.47 1.69 -2.47
CA ILE A 275 -21.61 2.58 -2.17
C ILE A 275 -21.23 4.02 -2.55
N ALA A 276 -22.04 4.66 -3.40
CA ALA A 276 -21.87 6.05 -3.78
C ALA A 276 -22.15 6.94 -2.57
N VAL A 277 -21.25 7.87 -2.31
CA VAL A 277 -21.39 8.84 -1.21
C VAL A 277 -20.98 10.24 -1.65
N ASN A 278 -21.65 11.23 -1.06
CA ASN A 278 -21.22 12.63 -1.16
C ASN A 278 -20.03 12.92 -0.22
N GLU A 279 -19.53 14.16 -0.23
CA GLU A 279 -18.39 14.56 0.62
C GLU A 279 -18.68 14.46 2.12
N GLN A 280 -19.96 14.50 2.51
CA GLN A 280 -20.41 14.32 3.90
C GLN A 280 -20.57 12.85 4.30
N MET A 281 -20.20 11.92 3.41
CA MET A 281 -20.36 10.46 3.55
C MET A 281 -21.82 9.98 3.56
N GLN A 282 -22.77 10.79 3.08
CA GLN A 282 -24.17 10.41 2.92
C GLN A 282 -24.36 9.63 1.62
N THR A 283 -25.24 8.63 1.65
CA THR A 283 -25.67 7.86 0.47
C THR A 283 -26.73 8.62 -0.33
N SER A 284 -27.33 7.96 -1.33
CA SER A 284 -28.51 8.46 -2.04
C SER A 284 -29.76 8.61 -1.14
N ASP A 285 -29.73 8.09 0.08
CA ASP A 285 -30.73 8.34 1.12
C ASP A 285 -30.17 9.31 2.18
N PRO A 286 -30.84 10.45 2.48
CA PRO A 286 -30.35 11.43 3.44
C PRO A 286 -30.33 10.92 4.90
N ALA A 287 -31.04 9.84 5.22
CA ALA A 287 -31.03 9.19 6.53
C ALA A 287 -29.96 8.08 6.65
N ILE A 288 -29.21 7.79 5.58
CA ILE A 288 -28.23 6.71 5.54
C ILE A 288 -26.85 7.23 5.11
N TYR A 289 -25.85 6.95 5.94
CA TYR A 289 -24.45 7.20 5.68
C TYR A 289 -23.73 5.90 5.34
N ALA A 290 -22.61 5.99 4.61
CA ALA A 290 -21.70 4.85 4.41
C ALA A 290 -20.24 5.27 4.58
N ALA A 291 -19.43 4.44 5.22
CA ALA A 291 -18.02 4.74 5.49
C ALA A 291 -17.14 3.47 5.61
N GLY A 292 -15.86 3.62 5.31
CA GLY A 292 -14.91 2.52 5.23
C GLY A 292 -14.98 1.80 3.89
N ASP A 293 -14.47 0.57 3.86
CA ASP A 293 -14.21 -0.15 2.60
C ASP A 293 -15.46 -0.63 1.85
N CYS A 294 -16.66 -0.25 2.30
CA CYS A 294 -17.91 -0.42 1.56
C CYS A 294 -18.29 0.80 0.73
N ALA A 295 -17.68 1.97 0.96
CA ALA A 295 -17.96 3.23 0.28
C ALA A 295 -16.79 3.64 -0.61
N GLU A 296 -17.09 4.38 -1.68
CA GLU A 296 -16.06 4.98 -2.52
C GLU A 296 -15.40 6.19 -1.85
N ALA A 297 -14.18 6.51 -2.28
CA ALA A 297 -13.48 7.73 -1.92
C ALA A 297 -13.24 8.58 -3.17
N THR A 298 -12.89 9.85 -2.97
CA THR A 298 -12.42 10.72 -4.05
C THR A 298 -10.89 10.81 -3.97
N ASP A 299 -10.20 10.58 -5.09
CA ASP A 299 -8.77 10.85 -5.18
C ASP A 299 -8.52 12.36 -5.26
N ARG A 300 -7.64 12.87 -4.41
CA ARG A 300 -7.45 14.32 -4.23
C ARG A 300 -6.73 15.01 -5.38
N LEU A 301 -6.00 14.25 -6.19
CA LEU A 301 -5.20 14.80 -7.28
C LEU A 301 -5.98 14.81 -8.60
N SER A 302 -6.71 13.73 -8.88
CA SER A 302 -7.51 13.57 -10.10
C SER A 302 -8.97 14.01 -9.95
N GLY A 303 -9.50 14.08 -8.72
CA GLY A 303 -10.93 14.32 -8.45
C GLY A 303 -11.84 13.14 -8.79
N LYS A 304 -11.28 12.01 -9.26
CA LYS A 304 -12.06 10.82 -9.65
C LYS A 304 -12.47 10.00 -8.42
N LYS A 305 -13.59 9.28 -8.56
CA LYS A 305 -13.99 8.26 -7.59
C LYS A 305 -13.05 7.06 -7.68
N VAL A 306 -12.57 6.58 -6.53
CA VAL A 306 -11.60 5.49 -6.40
C VAL A 306 -11.99 4.55 -5.27
N TYR A 307 -11.55 3.30 -5.37
CA TYR A 307 -11.69 2.29 -4.32
C TYR A 307 -10.32 1.89 -3.80
N VAL A 308 -9.96 2.37 -2.60
CA VAL A 308 -8.68 2.10 -1.95
C VAL A 308 -8.96 1.72 -0.49
N PRO A 309 -9.14 0.43 -0.19
CA PRO A 309 -9.55 -0.05 1.12
C PRO A 309 -8.39 0.05 2.13
N LEU A 310 -8.48 1.04 3.03
CA LEU A 310 -7.44 1.33 4.02
C LEU A 310 -8.08 1.65 5.37
N GLY A 311 -7.60 1.01 6.44
CA GLY A 311 -8.10 1.23 7.79
C GLY A 311 -7.96 2.68 8.28
N SER A 312 -6.94 3.41 7.78
CA SER A 312 -6.74 4.83 8.04
C SER A 312 -7.84 5.69 7.42
N THR A 313 -8.24 5.41 6.18
CA THR A 313 -9.36 6.04 5.48
C THR A 313 -10.67 5.76 6.20
N ALA A 314 -10.95 4.50 6.54
CA ALA A 314 -12.16 4.10 7.26
C ALA A 314 -12.33 4.84 8.59
N ASN A 315 -11.24 5.04 9.35
CA ASN A 315 -11.26 5.83 10.57
C ASN A 315 -11.52 7.33 10.34
N LYS A 316 -10.99 7.91 9.26
CA LYS A 316 -11.24 9.34 8.95
C LYS A 316 -12.69 9.54 8.51
N GLN A 317 -13.20 8.69 7.62
CA GLN A 317 -14.58 8.73 7.17
C GLN A 317 -15.58 8.51 8.33
N GLY A 318 -15.34 7.53 9.20
CA GLY A 318 -16.20 7.29 10.37
C GLY A 318 -16.28 8.49 11.32
N ARG A 319 -15.20 9.27 11.43
CA ARG A 319 -15.21 10.55 12.18
C ARG A 319 -16.08 11.60 11.49
N VAL A 320 -15.96 11.78 10.18
CA VAL A 320 -16.78 12.71 9.39
C VAL A 320 -18.27 12.38 9.56
N VAL A 321 -18.65 11.10 9.40
CA VAL A 321 -20.03 10.64 9.62
C VAL A 321 -20.54 11.04 11.01
N ALA A 322 -19.76 10.79 12.07
CA ALA A 322 -20.17 11.14 13.43
C ALA A 322 -20.37 12.64 13.65
N ASN A 323 -19.52 13.48 13.05
CA ASN A 323 -19.65 14.93 13.14
C ASN A 323 -20.92 15.40 12.41
N ASN A 324 -21.22 14.85 11.23
CA ASN A 324 -22.43 15.17 10.48
C ASN A 324 -23.71 14.69 11.18
N LEU A 325 -23.70 13.50 11.78
CA LEU A 325 -24.80 13.01 12.63
C LEU A 325 -25.03 13.91 13.86
N ALA A 326 -23.98 14.52 14.40
CA ALA A 326 -24.07 15.49 15.49
C ALA A 326 -24.55 16.89 15.05
N GLY A 327 -24.90 17.08 13.76
CA GLY A 327 -25.38 18.34 13.22
C GLY A 327 -24.27 19.32 12.80
N GLN A 328 -23.02 18.87 12.71
CA GLN A 328 -21.94 19.65 12.08
C GLN A 328 -21.98 19.50 10.55
N THR A 329 -21.20 20.31 9.86
CA THR A 329 -21.01 20.19 8.41
C THR A 329 -19.53 19.94 8.15
N GLU A 330 -19.15 18.67 8.02
CA GLU A 330 -17.79 18.23 7.73
C GLU A 330 -17.75 17.45 6.41
N ALA A 331 -16.79 17.82 5.57
CA ALA A 331 -16.50 17.15 4.32
C ALA A 331 -15.26 16.25 4.46
N PHE A 332 -15.34 15.04 3.94
CA PHE A 332 -14.20 14.17 3.75
C PHE A 332 -13.40 14.63 2.52
N ALA A 333 -12.21 15.17 2.76
CA ALA A 333 -11.38 15.78 1.72
C ALA A 333 -10.86 14.82 0.63
N GLY A 334 -11.16 13.52 0.70
CA GLY A 334 -10.62 12.50 -0.20
C GLY A 334 -9.32 11.86 0.29
N ILE A 335 -8.68 11.08 -0.58
CA ILE A 335 -7.46 10.32 -0.29
C ILE A 335 -6.34 10.61 -1.30
N LEU A 336 -5.10 10.30 -0.91
CA LEU A 336 -3.91 10.33 -1.77
C LEU A 336 -3.39 8.92 -2.10
N GLY A 337 -4.10 7.88 -1.66
CA GLY A 337 -3.60 6.50 -1.77
C GLY A 337 -2.32 6.23 -0.95
N SER A 338 -2.03 7.03 0.08
CA SER A 338 -0.87 6.82 0.95
C SER A 338 -0.93 5.45 1.64
N LEU A 339 0.10 4.64 1.47
CA LEU A 339 0.25 3.35 2.14
C LEU A 339 1.71 3.06 2.47
N ALA A 340 1.91 2.13 3.40
CA ALA A 340 3.20 1.55 3.73
C ALA A 340 3.05 0.04 4.00
N VAL A 341 4.07 -0.74 3.66
CA VAL A 341 4.15 -2.18 3.92
C VAL A 341 5.59 -2.58 4.20
N LYS A 342 5.77 -3.50 5.15
CA LYS A 342 7.06 -4.14 5.44
C LYS A 342 7.13 -5.47 4.68
N VAL A 343 8.27 -5.72 4.04
CA VAL A 343 8.55 -6.97 3.35
C VAL A 343 9.98 -7.37 3.70
N PHE A 344 10.10 -8.27 4.66
CA PHE A 344 11.37 -8.69 5.27
C PHE A 344 12.17 -7.47 5.73
N ASP A 345 13.35 -7.22 5.17
CA ASP A 345 14.19 -6.11 5.61
C ASP A 345 13.81 -4.78 4.96
N LEU A 346 12.91 -4.80 3.96
CA LEU A 346 12.47 -3.61 3.23
C LEU A 346 11.22 -3.00 3.86
N ASN A 347 11.26 -1.68 3.98
CA ASN A 347 10.09 -0.83 4.11
C ASN A 347 9.73 -0.29 2.72
N ILE A 348 8.45 -0.29 2.40
CA ILE A 348 7.90 0.22 1.15
C ILE A 348 6.82 1.22 1.50
N GLY A 349 6.78 2.36 0.80
CA GLY A 349 5.65 3.27 0.88
C GLY A 349 5.46 4.07 -0.40
N ARG A 350 4.22 4.54 -0.59
CA ARG A 350 3.85 5.38 -1.74
C ARG A 350 2.74 6.35 -1.38
N THR A 351 2.65 7.44 -2.14
CA THR A 351 1.56 8.43 -2.04
C THR A 351 1.42 9.17 -3.38
N GLY A 352 0.20 9.62 -3.69
CA GLY A 352 -0.11 10.33 -4.93
C GLY A 352 -0.22 9.41 -6.15
N LEU A 353 -0.06 10.01 -7.33
CA LEU A 353 -0.21 9.37 -8.64
C LEU A 353 1.08 8.70 -9.10
N SER A 354 0.94 7.58 -9.81
CA SER A 354 1.99 7.06 -10.67
C SER A 354 2.16 7.96 -11.91
N ALA A 355 3.24 7.76 -12.68
CA ALA A 355 3.37 8.45 -13.96
C ALA A 355 2.27 8.01 -14.95
N GLU A 356 1.86 6.74 -14.93
CA GLU A 356 0.79 6.24 -15.79
C GLU A 356 -0.56 6.88 -15.43
N ASP A 357 -0.92 6.90 -14.13
CA ASP A 357 -2.17 7.51 -13.67
C ASP A 357 -2.24 9.01 -14.00
N ALA A 358 -1.11 9.72 -13.89
CA ALA A 358 -1.01 11.13 -14.24
C ALA A 358 -1.24 11.35 -15.75
N GLN A 359 -0.69 10.51 -16.62
CA GLN A 359 -0.93 10.58 -18.07
C GLN A 359 -2.40 10.33 -18.41
N LEU A 360 -3.05 9.37 -17.74
CA LEU A 360 -4.47 9.04 -17.93
C LEU A 360 -5.43 10.18 -17.56
N ILE A 361 -4.95 11.20 -16.85
CA ILE A 361 -5.72 12.42 -16.53
C ILE A 361 -5.23 13.65 -17.31
N GLY A 362 -4.38 13.46 -18.32
CA GLY A 362 -3.92 14.52 -19.23
C GLY A 362 -2.79 15.38 -18.68
N LEU A 363 -2.05 14.91 -17.67
CA LEU A 363 -0.82 15.56 -17.19
C LEU A 363 0.39 15.05 -17.97
N GLU A 364 1.51 15.79 -17.88
CA GLU A 364 2.78 15.42 -18.50
C GLU A 364 3.81 15.06 -17.42
N PRO A 365 3.73 13.86 -16.82
CA PRO A 365 4.59 13.52 -15.70
C PRO A 365 6.04 13.33 -16.12
N VAL A 366 6.93 13.79 -15.25
CA VAL A 366 8.36 13.52 -15.27
C VAL A 366 8.71 12.84 -13.95
N SER A 367 9.36 11.69 -14.04
CA SER A 367 9.85 10.97 -12.88
C SER A 367 11.36 10.80 -12.91
N LEU A 368 11.94 10.64 -11.72
CA LEU A 368 13.34 10.32 -11.52
C LEU A 368 13.53 9.48 -10.25
N VAL A 369 14.44 8.52 -10.30
CA VAL A 369 14.86 7.68 -9.18
C VAL A 369 16.21 8.13 -8.62
N THR A 370 16.29 8.30 -7.30
CA THR A 370 17.54 8.49 -6.56
C THR A 370 17.73 7.39 -5.52
N ALA A 371 18.98 7.18 -5.11
CA ALA A 371 19.33 6.33 -3.98
C ALA A 371 20.20 7.12 -3.00
N SER A 372 19.99 6.93 -1.70
CA SER A 372 20.77 7.61 -0.66
C SER A 372 20.65 6.87 0.68
N PRO A 373 21.55 7.14 1.63
CA PRO A 373 21.34 6.77 3.02
C PRO A 373 20.12 7.49 3.61
N ASP A 374 19.38 6.81 4.48
CA ASP A 374 18.21 7.36 5.18
C ASP A 374 18.55 8.37 6.28
N ILE A 375 19.76 8.33 6.82
CA ILE A 375 20.30 9.29 7.80
C ILE A 375 21.71 9.74 7.37
N ALA A 376 22.45 10.46 8.21
CA ALA A 376 23.80 10.87 7.83
C ALA A 376 24.71 9.66 7.54
N HIS A 377 25.41 9.67 6.40
CA HIS A 377 26.21 8.54 5.92
C HIS A 377 27.34 8.08 6.86
N LEU A 378 27.84 8.98 7.73
CA LEU A 378 28.85 8.68 8.75
C LEU A 378 28.24 8.14 10.03
N TYR A 379 26.94 8.31 10.25
CA TYR A 379 26.28 7.87 11.47
C TYR A 379 26.07 6.35 11.44
N PRO A 380 26.41 5.62 12.52
CA PRO A 380 26.22 4.18 12.58
C PRO A 380 24.77 3.76 12.35
N GLY A 381 24.57 2.67 11.61
CA GLY A 381 23.24 2.12 11.34
C GLY A 381 22.45 2.81 10.24
N ASN A 382 23.07 3.71 9.46
CA ASN A 382 22.43 4.22 8.24
C ASN A 382 22.13 3.07 7.26
N LYS A 383 21.01 3.21 6.56
CA LYS A 383 20.49 2.20 5.64
C LYS A 383 20.08 2.82 4.32
N PRO A 384 20.19 2.09 3.20
CA PRO A 384 19.82 2.62 1.90
C PRO A 384 18.30 2.79 1.76
N ILE A 385 17.91 3.88 1.10
CA ILE A 385 16.57 4.12 0.57
C ILE A 385 16.65 4.54 -0.89
N VAL A 386 15.69 4.09 -1.69
CA VAL A 386 15.49 4.44 -3.09
C VAL A 386 14.20 5.23 -3.19
N ILE A 387 14.27 6.44 -3.74
CA ILE A 387 13.15 7.37 -3.85
C ILE A 387 12.87 7.62 -5.33
N LYS A 388 11.64 7.36 -5.75
CA LYS A 388 11.09 7.87 -7.01
C LYS A 388 10.17 9.04 -6.70
N LEU A 389 10.44 10.20 -7.31
CA LEU A 389 9.51 11.32 -7.31
C LEU A 389 8.91 11.49 -8.71
N THR A 390 7.66 11.97 -8.76
CA THR A 390 6.96 12.32 -9.99
C THR A 390 6.39 13.73 -9.86
N ALA A 391 6.61 14.57 -10.85
CA ALA A 391 6.06 15.92 -10.95
C ALA A 391 5.51 16.17 -12.35
N ASP A 392 4.58 17.10 -12.49
CA ASP A 392 4.08 17.55 -13.79
C ASP A 392 5.10 18.46 -14.49
N ARG A 393 5.35 18.25 -15.79
CA ARG A 393 6.35 18.99 -16.56
C ARG A 393 6.04 20.49 -16.62
N ALA A 394 4.80 20.82 -16.95
CA ALA A 394 4.39 22.19 -17.23
C ALA A 394 4.21 23.01 -15.94
N SER A 395 3.46 22.48 -14.98
CA SER A 395 3.11 23.18 -13.74
C SER A 395 4.12 22.97 -12.60
N ARG A 396 5.04 22.01 -12.74
CA ARG A 396 5.99 21.58 -11.70
C ARG A 396 5.33 21.10 -10.41
N ARG A 397 4.01 20.87 -10.43
CA ARG A 397 3.27 20.32 -9.30
C ARG A 397 3.80 18.95 -8.95
N LEU A 398 4.01 18.69 -7.67
CA LEU A 398 4.32 17.35 -7.18
C LEU A 398 3.10 16.45 -7.41
N LEU A 399 3.32 15.25 -7.96
CA LEU A 399 2.25 14.32 -8.31
C LEU A 399 2.28 13.06 -7.44
N GLY A 400 3.45 12.57 -7.08
CA GLY A 400 3.55 11.36 -6.27
C GLY A 400 4.98 10.99 -5.90
N ALA A 401 5.07 10.02 -4.98
CA ALA A 401 6.34 9.41 -4.61
C ALA A 401 6.18 7.91 -4.34
N GLN A 402 7.24 7.16 -4.62
CA GLN A 402 7.42 5.77 -4.22
C GLN A 402 8.78 5.67 -3.54
N VAL A 403 8.84 5.01 -2.37
CA VAL A 403 10.05 4.89 -1.58
C VAL A 403 10.20 3.44 -1.12
N VAL A 404 11.38 2.86 -1.38
CA VAL A 404 11.70 1.46 -1.04
C VAL A 404 13.09 1.41 -0.42
N GLY A 405 13.26 0.71 0.70
CA GLY A 405 14.58 0.53 1.30
C GLY A 405 14.51 -0.02 2.71
N SER A 406 15.65 -0.41 3.26
CA SER A 406 15.71 -0.95 4.63
C SER A 406 15.79 0.12 5.72
N GLY A 407 15.97 1.38 5.32
CA GLY A 407 15.97 2.56 6.20
C GLY A 407 14.58 3.14 6.49
N VAL A 408 14.57 4.38 6.98
CA VAL A 408 13.36 5.15 7.32
C VAL A 408 12.66 5.67 6.06
N VAL A 409 11.61 4.94 5.65
CA VAL A 409 10.83 5.16 4.41
C VAL A 409 9.57 5.99 4.67
N ASP A 410 8.81 5.63 5.70
CA ASP A 410 7.56 6.26 6.13
C ASP A 410 7.70 7.77 6.31
N LYS A 411 8.77 8.24 6.97
CA LYS A 411 9.07 9.68 7.12
C LYS A 411 9.04 10.43 5.79
N ARG A 412 9.61 9.84 4.73
CA ARG A 412 9.68 10.50 3.41
C ARG A 412 8.32 10.52 2.74
N VAL A 413 7.60 9.41 2.82
CA VAL A 413 6.25 9.30 2.26
C VAL A 413 5.29 10.27 2.94
N ASP A 414 5.37 10.43 4.27
CA ASP A 414 4.51 11.34 5.02
C ASP A 414 4.79 12.82 4.71
N VAL A 415 6.06 13.21 4.52
CA VAL A 415 6.41 14.56 4.07
C VAL A 415 5.84 14.84 2.67
N VAL A 416 5.99 13.89 1.73
CA VAL A 416 5.42 14.03 0.37
C VAL A 416 3.89 14.07 0.44
N ALA A 417 3.24 13.21 1.22
CA ALA A 417 1.78 13.20 1.35
C ALA A 417 1.25 14.52 1.93
N THR A 418 2.01 15.14 2.83
CA THR A 418 1.72 16.47 3.37
C THR A 418 1.89 17.54 2.29
N ALA A 419 2.99 17.52 1.52
CA ALA A 419 3.23 18.44 0.43
C ALA A 419 2.12 18.35 -0.66
N LEU A 420 1.74 17.13 -1.06
CA LEU A 420 0.63 16.88 -2.00
C LEU A 420 -0.70 17.42 -1.47
N THR A 421 -0.95 17.29 -0.17
CA THR A 421 -2.16 17.79 0.49
C THR A 421 -2.34 19.30 0.32
N PHE A 422 -1.24 20.05 0.25
CA PHE A 422 -1.23 21.50 0.07
C PHE A 422 -0.96 21.92 -1.39
N GLY A 423 -0.93 20.97 -2.33
CA GLY A 423 -0.71 21.26 -3.75
C GLY A 423 0.70 21.76 -4.07
N ALA A 424 1.70 21.38 -3.28
CA ALA A 424 3.06 21.89 -3.40
C ALA A 424 3.71 21.52 -4.76
N THR A 425 4.68 22.34 -5.18
CA THR A 425 5.55 22.07 -6.33
C THR A 425 6.80 21.31 -5.93
N ILE A 426 7.49 20.74 -6.92
CA ILE A 426 8.81 20.12 -6.71
C ILE A 426 9.86 21.13 -6.21
N ASP A 427 9.74 22.41 -6.58
CA ASP A 427 10.63 23.47 -6.10
C ASP A 427 10.41 23.76 -4.62
N GLN A 428 9.16 23.76 -4.17
CA GLN A 428 8.85 23.91 -2.75
C GLN A 428 9.37 22.71 -1.95
N LEU A 429 9.23 21.49 -2.47
CA LEU A 429 9.78 20.29 -1.83
C LEU A 429 11.33 20.34 -1.77
N ALA A 430 12.00 20.92 -2.76
CA ALA A 430 13.45 21.08 -2.75
C ALA A 430 13.98 22.08 -1.70
N ASN A 431 13.12 22.95 -1.17
CA ASN A 431 13.48 24.02 -0.23
C ASN A 431 12.77 23.91 1.13
N ILE A 432 12.08 22.80 1.40
CA ILE A 432 11.32 22.61 2.63
C ILE A 432 12.26 22.52 3.86
N ASP A 433 11.92 23.16 4.96
CA ASP A 433 12.74 23.12 6.18
C ASP A 433 12.43 21.86 7.00
N LEU A 434 13.35 20.88 7.00
CA LEU A 434 13.20 19.60 7.68
C LEU A 434 14.16 19.46 8.86
N CYS A 435 13.72 18.78 9.92
CA CYS A 435 14.55 18.50 11.08
C CYS A 435 15.82 17.72 10.70
N TYR A 436 16.96 18.21 11.18
CA TYR A 436 18.27 17.60 10.95
C TYR A 436 19.06 17.43 12.25
N ALA A 437 19.51 16.20 12.47
CA ALA A 437 20.73 15.86 13.18
C ALA A 437 21.23 14.52 12.60
N PRO A 438 22.53 14.16 12.75
CA PRO A 438 23.09 12.95 12.15
C PRO A 438 22.29 11.64 12.34
N PRO A 439 21.65 11.36 13.50
CA PRO A 439 20.85 10.15 13.70
C PRO A 439 19.52 10.12 12.92
N TYR A 440 19.08 11.24 12.34
CA TYR A 440 17.73 11.39 11.79
C TYR A 440 17.69 11.75 10.31
N ALA A 441 18.70 12.46 9.80
CA ALA A 441 18.80 12.89 8.41
C ALA A 441 20.23 13.29 8.03
N GLY A 442 20.51 13.42 6.73
CA GLY A 442 21.65 14.19 6.23
C GLY A 442 21.35 15.70 6.27
N ALA A 443 22.40 16.54 6.20
CA ALA A 443 22.26 18.00 6.21
C ALA A 443 21.31 18.49 5.10
N MET A 444 21.37 17.83 3.94
CA MET A 444 20.27 17.79 2.98
C MET A 444 19.61 16.41 3.06
N ASP A 445 18.38 16.35 3.58
CA ASP A 445 17.58 15.12 3.58
C ASP A 445 17.54 14.47 2.18
N ALA A 446 17.40 13.14 2.13
CA ALA A 446 17.22 12.38 0.92
C ALA A 446 16.11 12.94 -0.01
N LEU A 447 15.04 13.53 0.56
CA LEU A 447 14.00 14.20 -0.23
C LEU A 447 14.50 15.46 -0.94
N HIS A 448 15.36 16.27 -0.31
CA HIS A 448 15.97 17.42 -0.99
C HIS A 448 16.81 16.97 -2.17
N GLN A 449 17.58 15.89 -1.99
CA GLN A 449 18.40 15.34 -3.06
C GLN A 449 17.55 14.82 -4.21
N ALA A 450 16.48 14.07 -3.91
CA ALA A 450 15.53 13.58 -4.90
C ALA A 450 14.82 14.73 -5.64
N ALA A 451 14.36 15.76 -4.92
CA ALA A 451 13.68 16.90 -5.49
C ALA A 451 14.60 17.73 -6.38
N ASN A 452 15.84 18.01 -5.95
CA ASN A 452 16.82 18.72 -6.76
C ASN A 452 17.25 17.92 -8.01
N ALA A 453 17.39 16.59 -7.90
CA ALA A 453 17.65 15.76 -9.06
C ALA A 453 16.50 15.81 -10.08
N LEU A 454 15.24 15.76 -9.62
CA LEU A 454 14.08 15.89 -10.51
C LEU A 454 13.97 17.30 -11.10
N ARG A 455 14.31 18.36 -10.35
CA ARG A 455 14.41 19.74 -10.88
C ARG A 455 15.43 19.83 -12.00
N ASN A 456 16.63 19.27 -11.82
CA ASN A 456 17.65 19.24 -12.88
C ASN A 456 17.14 18.55 -14.14
N LYS A 457 16.32 17.49 -14.01
CA LYS A 457 15.72 16.79 -15.15
C LYS A 457 14.65 17.63 -15.85
N LEU A 458 13.82 18.33 -15.08
CA LEU A 458 12.82 19.27 -15.61
C LEU A 458 13.47 20.46 -16.32
N ASP A 459 14.59 20.95 -15.79
CA ASP A 459 15.32 22.11 -16.28
C ASP A 459 16.27 21.76 -17.46
N GLY A 460 16.31 20.48 -17.88
CA GLY A 460 17.14 20.01 -18.99
C GLY A 460 18.63 19.82 -18.66
N LEU A 461 19.03 20.01 -17.40
CA LEU A 461 20.41 19.78 -16.93
C LEU A 461 20.73 18.28 -16.78
N ALA A 462 19.72 17.45 -16.52
CA ALA A 462 19.85 16.01 -16.32
C ALA A 462 19.05 15.23 -17.38
N ASP A 463 19.72 14.71 -18.40
CA ASP A 463 19.22 13.55 -19.16
C ASP A 463 19.51 12.25 -18.38
N SER A 464 18.63 11.25 -18.40
CA SER A 464 18.77 10.07 -17.55
C SER A 464 17.92 8.89 -18.02
N LEU A 465 18.33 7.68 -17.63
CA LEU A 465 17.59 6.45 -17.87
C LEU A 465 17.35 5.72 -16.54
N SER A 466 16.13 5.21 -16.37
CA SER A 466 15.82 4.31 -15.25
C SER A 466 16.53 2.97 -15.43
N ALA A 467 16.72 2.23 -14.33
CA ALA A 467 17.29 0.87 -14.41
C ALA A 467 16.51 -0.04 -15.36
N ALA A 468 15.17 0.05 -15.38
CA ALA A 468 14.33 -0.71 -16.30
C ALA A 468 14.57 -0.32 -17.76
N ALA A 469 14.68 0.97 -18.08
CA ALA A 469 14.98 1.42 -19.43
C ALA A 469 16.36 0.97 -19.92
N VAL A 470 17.37 0.97 -19.04
CA VAL A 470 18.70 0.44 -19.38
C VAL A 470 18.63 -1.08 -19.62
N GLN A 471 17.94 -1.82 -18.76
CA GLN A 471 17.79 -3.27 -18.91
C GLN A 471 17.06 -3.65 -20.21
N GLU A 472 16.02 -2.90 -20.58
CA GLU A 472 15.29 -3.11 -21.84
C GLU A 472 16.20 -2.92 -23.06
N LYS A 473 17.04 -1.88 -23.05
CA LYS A 473 18.03 -1.63 -24.11
C LYS A 473 19.09 -2.72 -24.21
N LEU A 474 19.58 -3.20 -23.07
CA LEU A 474 20.52 -4.33 -23.04
C LEU A 474 19.86 -5.60 -23.60
N ALA A 475 18.60 -5.87 -23.23
CA ALA A 475 17.86 -7.05 -23.67
C ALA A 475 17.50 -7.01 -25.17
N SER A 476 17.33 -5.81 -25.76
CA SER A 476 17.08 -5.65 -27.19
C SER A 476 18.34 -5.74 -28.05
N GLY A 477 19.53 -5.85 -27.44
CA GLY A 477 20.82 -5.88 -28.13
C GLY A 477 21.28 -4.51 -28.62
N GLU A 478 20.74 -3.41 -28.09
CA GLU A 478 21.21 -2.06 -28.41
C GLU A 478 22.66 -1.87 -27.94
N GLU A 479 23.55 -1.46 -28.85
CA GLU A 479 24.93 -1.14 -28.49
C GLU A 479 24.99 0.14 -27.64
N LEU A 480 25.28 -0.02 -26.35
CA LEU A 480 25.51 1.08 -25.42
C LEU A 480 26.77 0.83 -24.58
N LEU A 481 27.36 1.91 -24.06
CA LEU A 481 28.49 1.87 -23.15
C LEU A 481 28.00 2.12 -21.72
N LEU A 482 27.96 1.08 -20.89
CA LEU A 482 27.82 1.22 -19.44
C LEU A 482 29.17 1.73 -18.88
N LEU A 483 29.23 3.00 -18.51
CA LEU A 483 30.47 3.64 -18.03
C LEU A 483 30.47 3.74 -16.51
N ASP A 484 31.22 2.87 -15.85
CA ASP A 484 31.38 2.90 -14.41
C ASP A 484 32.43 3.94 -14.00
N VAL A 485 32.00 5.01 -13.34
CA VAL A 485 32.89 6.11 -12.95
C VAL A 485 33.37 6.03 -11.50
N ARG A 486 33.22 4.85 -10.87
CA ARG A 486 33.70 4.57 -9.52
C ARG A 486 35.22 4.33 -9.47
N SER A 487 35.74 4.11 -8.26
CA SER A 487 37.12 3.65 -8.08
C SER A 487 37.29 2.17 -8.45
N PRO A 488 38.52 1.71 -8.77
CA PRO A 488 38.79 0.30 -9.03
C PRO A 488 38.34 -0.62 -7.89
N ALA A 489 38.58 -0.24 -6.63
CA ALA A 489 38.17 -1.04 -5.48
C ALA A 489 36.65 -1.25 -5.40
N GLU A 490 35.86 -0.20 -5.68
CA GLU A 490 34.39 -0.33 -5.74
C GLU A 490 33.93 -1.21 -6.90
N TYR A 491 34.64 -1.17 -8.03
CA TYR A 491 34.34 -1.95 -9.23
C TYR A 491 34.65 -3.45 -9.04
N ASP A 492 35.75 -3.75 -8.34
CA ASP A 492 36.15 -5.12 -8.04
C ASP A 492 35.22 -5.78 -7.01
N GLU A 493 34.60 -5.01 -6.10
CA GLU A 493 33.63 -5.53 -5.12
C GLU A 493 32.31 -5.95 -5.75
N VAL A 494 31.81 -5.15 -6.69
CA VAL A 494 30.54 -5.38 -7.37
C VAL A 494 30.44 -4.51 -8.61
N ARG A 495 29.89 -5.02 -9.72
CA ARG A 495 29.71 -4.24 -10.97
C ARG A 495 28.48 -4.69 -11.76
N LEU A 496 28.04 -3.82 -12.67
CA LEU A 496 27.05 -4.20 -13.67
C LEU A 496 27.72 -5.08 -14.73
N PRO A 497 27.07 -6.17 -15.20
CA PRO A 497 27.61 -6.98 -16.27
C PRO A 497 27.93 -6.15 -17.52
N GLY A 498 29.12 -6.35 -18.09
CA GLY A 498 29.58 -5.62 -19.28
C GLY A 498 29.95 -4.14 -19.08
N ALA A 499 30.02 -3.65 -17.84
CA ALA A 499 30.45 -2.28 -17.56
C ALA A 499 31.93 -2.05 -17.90
N THR A 500 32.24 -0.85 -18.39
CA THR A 500 33.62 -0.38 -18.60
C THR A 500 33.99 0.59 -17.49
N LEU A 501 35.07 0.31 -16.76
CA LEU A 501 35.58 1.17 -15.70
C LEU A 501 36.37 2.36 -16.26
N LEU A 502 35.93 3.59 -15.94
CA LEU A 502 36.70 4.81 -16.16
C LEU A 502 36.43 5.79 -15.01
N PRO A 503 37.29 5.82 -13.96
CA PRO A 503 37.03 6.61 -12.76
C PRO A 503 36.82 8.10 -13.07
N LEU A 504 35.86 8.72 -12.38
CA LEU A 504 35.50 10.13 -12.60
C LEU A 504 36.70 11.08 -12.55
N GLY A 505 37.64 10.83 -11.63
CA GLY A 505 38.83 11.67 -11.42
C GLY A 505 39.77 11.75 -12.62
N VAL A 506 39.75 10.77 -13.53
CA VAL A 506 40.57 10.75 -14.76
C VAL A 506 39.76 10.99 -16.03
N LEU A 507 38.42 10.99 -15.94
CA LEU A 507 37.51 11.06 -17.09
C LEU A 507 37.84 12.22 -18.04
N ARG A 508 38.09 13.43 -17.51
CA ARG A 508 38.41 14.62 -18.31
C ARG A 508 39.67 14.45 -19.17
N HIS A 509 40.63 13.66 -18.73
CA HIS A 509 41.89 13.44 -19.42
C HIS A 509 41.83 12.26 -20.41
N LYS A 510 40.77 11.45 -20.36
CA LYS A 510 40.60 10.23 -21.15
C LYS A 510 39.37 10.27 -22.06
N LEU A 511 38.84 11.45 -22.33
CA LEU A 511 37.66 11.63 -23.21
C LEU A 511 37.86 11.03 -24.61
N ALA A 512 39.09 11.07 -25.14
CA ALA A 512 39.42 10.51 -26.44
C ALA A 512 39.34 8.97 -26.51
N GLU A 513 39.30 8.28 -25.37
CA GLU A 513 39.15 6.82 -25.29
C GLU A 513 37.69 6.38 -25.43
N LEU A 514 36.73 7.31 -25.38
CA LEU A 514 35.30 7.01 -25.37
C LEU A 514 34.67 7.09 -26.77
N PRO A 515 33.74 6.16 -27.09
CA PRO A 515 33.04 6.16 -28.37
C PRO A 515 32.06 7.34 -28.46
N GLN A 516 31.94 7.94 -29.65
CA GLN A 516 30.96 9.01 -29.92
C GLN A 516 29.75 8.54 -30.74
N ASP A 517 29.78 7.30 -31.23
CA ASP A 517 28.81 6.71 -32.15
C ASP A 517 27.64 6.00 -31.45
N ARG A 518 27.70 5.85 -30.12
CA ARG A 518 26.73 5.08 -29.33
C ARG A 518 26.34 5.78 -28.03
N LEU A 519 25.27 5.31 -27.41
CA LEU A 519 24.79 5.81 -26.13
C LEU A 519 25.80 5.52 -25.02
N ILE A 520 26.23 6.55 -24.28
CA ILE A 520 27.02 6.39 -23.05
C ILE A 520 26.10 6.53 -21.84
N VAL A 521 26.11 5.53 -20.98
CA VAL A 521 25.34 5.49 -19.73
C VAL A 521 26.31 5.52 -18.54
N PRO A 522 26.74 6.71 -18.09
CA PRO A 522 27.59 6.81 -16.91
C PRO A 522 26.82 6.52 -15.63
N PHE A 523 27.47 5.86 -14.68
CA PHE A 523 26.86 5.54 -13.38
C PHE A 523 27.90 5.42 -12.26
N CYS A 524 27.41 5.48 -11.02
CA CYS A 524 28.22 5.07 -9.87
C CYS A 524 27.34 4.35 -8.84
N LYS A 525 27.77 4.29 -7.57
CA LYS A 525 27.03 3.60 -6.49
C LYS A 525 25.60 4.14 -6.33
N VAL A 526 25.44 5.46 -6.32
CA VAL A 526 24.15 6.17 -6.17
C VAL A 526 23.90 7.20 -7.28
N SER A 527 24.73 7.15 -8.33
CA SER A 527 24.73 8.04 -9.51
C SER A 527 24.90 9.55 -9.28
N LEU A 528 25.37 9.99 -8.12
CA LEU A 528 25.91 11.36 -7.94
C LEU A 528 27.05 11.64 -8.94
N ARG A 529 28.09 10.78 -8.95
CA ARG A 529 29.22 10.86 -9.90
C ARG A 529 28.79 10.55 -11.35
N GLY A 530 27.70 9.81 -11.53
CA GLY A 530 27.17 9.50 -12.87
C GLY A 530 26.59 10.74 -13.52
N PHE A 531 25.84 11.54 -12.76
CA PHE A 531 25.37 12.86 -13.21
C PHE A 531 26.53 13.81 -13.52
N GLU A 532 27.56 13.87 -12.66
CA GLU A 532 28.76 14.68 -12.94
C GLU A 532 29.49 14.25 -14.21
N ALA A 533 29.62 12.93 -14.43
CA ALA A 533 30.20 12.37 -15.63
C ALA A 533 29.41 12.74 -16.88
N GLN A 534 28.07 12.71 -16.83
CA GLN A 534 27.24 13.18 -17.93
C GLN A 534 27.53 14.64 -18.29
N LEU A 535 27.60 15.54 -17.30
CA LEU A 535 27.89 16.95 -17.56
C LEU A 535 29.28 17.12 -18.19
N ILE A 536 30.29 16.39 -17.71
CA ILE A 536 31.64 16.41 -18.27
C ILE A 536 31.62 15.98 -19.75
N LEU A 537 30.91 14.89 -20.06
CA LEU A 537 30.82 14.36 -21.42
C LEU A 537 30.05 15.33 -22.34
N GLN A 538 28.93 15.87 -21.90
CA GLN A 538 28.15 16.83 -22.68
C GLN A 538 28.93 18.12 -22.96
N GLN A 539 29.66 18.63 -21.97
CA GLN A 539 30.56 19.79 -22.15
C GLN A 539 31.71 19.51 -23.11
N ALA A 540 32.13 18.25 -23.23
CA ALA A 540 33.12 17.78 -24.19
C ALA A 540 32.54 17.49 -25.59
N GLY A 541 31.25 17.75 -25.82
CA GLY A 541 30.60 17.60 -27.12
C GLY A 541 29.95 16.25 -27.38
N PHE A 542 29.89 15.35 -26.39
CA PHE A 542 29.15 14.09 -26.53
C PHE A 542 27.65 14.38 -26.53
N THR A 543 26.94 13.97 -27.58
CA THR A 543 25.51 14.28 -27.77
C THR A 543 24.56 13.19 -27.29
N ASN A 544 25.04 11.95 -27.12
CA ASN A 544 24.23 10.80 -26.74
C ASN A 544 24.66 10.24 -25.38
N VAL A 545 24.39 10.99 -24.30
CA VAL A 545 24.79 10.65 -22.93
C VAL A 545 23.59 10.74 -22.00
N ARG A 546 23.31 9.65 -21.26
CA ARG A 546 22.22 9.59 -20.27
C ARG A 546 22.67 8.80 -19.06
N TYR A 547 22.76 9.41 -17.88
CA TYR A 547 23.22 8.68 -16.69
C TYR A 547 22.15 7.70 -16.17
N LEU A 548 22.59 6.63 -15.51
CA LEU A 548 21.70 5.65 -14.86
C LEU A 548 21.13 6.23 -13.56
N GLU A 549 19.81 6.36 -13.46
CA GLU A 549 19.13 6.80 -12.24
C GLU A 549 19.39 5.86 -11.05
N GLY A 550 19.65 6.43 -9.87
CA GLY A 550 19.87 5.68 -8.62
C GLY A 550 21.13 4.79 -8.55
N GLY A 551 21.83 4.57 -9.67
CA GLY A 551 23.07 3.80 -9.73
C GLY A 551 22.90 2.32 -9.32
N ILE A 552 24.00 1.69 -8.90
CA ILE A 552 23.99 0.28 -8.45
C ILE A 552 23.03 0.07 -7.27
N ALA A 553 22.91 1.05 -6.37
CA ALA A 553 22.04 0.94 -5.20
C ALA A 553 20.55 0.77 -5.56
N ALA A 554 20.12 1.34 -6.69
CA ALA A 554 18.76 1.20 -7.22
C ALA A 554 18.64 0.14 -8.32
N TRP A 555 19.73 -0.57 -8.67
CA TRP A 555 19.72 -1.61 -9.70
C TRP A 555 19.11 -2.90 -9.16
N PRO A 556 17.94 -3.37 -9.64
CA PRO A 556 17.28 -4.55 -9.08
C PRO A 556 17.71 -5.86 -9.77
N TYR A 557 18.46 -5.80 -10.87
CA TYR A 557 18.84 -6.95 -11.67
C TYR A 557 20.19 -7.55 -11.22
N GLU A 558 20.69 -8.49 -12.01
CA GLU A 558 21.93 -9.21 -11.72
C GLU A 558 23.15 -8.26 -11.64
N LEU A 559 24.06 -8.61 -10.74
CA LEU A 559 25.32 -7.92 -10.47
C LEU A 559 26.44 -8.96 -10.50
N GLU A 560 27.59 -8.60 -11.07
CA GLU A 560 28.81 -9.40 -10.94
C GLU A 560 29.52 -9.03 -9.63
N ARG A 561 29.99 -10.03 -8.90
CA ARG A 561 30.78 -9.90 -7.66
C ARG A 561 32.05 -10.73 -7.75
#